data_AF-A0A2P2K645-F1
#
_entry.id   AF-A0A2P2K645-F1
#
_cell.length_a   1.000
_cell.length_b   1.000
_cell.length_c   1.000
_cell.angle_alpha   90.00
_cell.angle_beta   90.00
_cell.angle_gamma   90.00
#
_symmetry.space_group_name_H-M   'P 1'
#
loop_
_entity.id
_entity.type
_entity.pdbx_description
1 polymer ?
#
loop_
_entity_poly.entity_id
_entity_poly.type
_entity_poly.pdbx_seq_one_letter_code
_entity_poly.pdbx_strand_id
1 'polypeptide(L)'
;MIRGKNIILSMDSHLQGNFSTEEATVIFDLASQCLQYEPRERPNTKDLVATLAQLENKLDVPSYVMQGIPKHEEAPPTPRHPLSPLGNACSHMDLTAIHQILVMAHYMDDEVTNEFSFHEWTQQMRDMLEARKRGDIAFRDKVFVTATECYSQFINVGTMVSPTVYARRSLCHLMCDQPDDGLRDAMQAQCVCPDWSTAFYMQAVALAKLDMHKDAADMLYEAAALEEKRQRRGRGP
;
A
#
# COMPACT_ATOMS: atom_id res chain seq x y z
N MET A 1 11.20 28.05 18.44
CA MET A 1 11.35 28.88 17.23
C MET A 1 12.74 28.64 16.66
N ILE A 2 12.83 28.09 15.45
CA ILE A 2 14.09 27.77 14.78
C ILE A 2 14.69 29.08 14.26
N ARG A 3 15.22 29.92 15.16
CA ARG A 3 15.96 31.13 14.78
C ARG A 3 17.34 30.71 14.30
N GLY A 4 17.51 30.61 12.97
CA GLY A 4 18.83 30.56 12.34
C GLY A 4 19.35 29.18 11.90
N LYS A 5 18.49 28.17 11.67
CA LYS A 5 18.94 26.95 10.97
C LYS A 5 18.76 27.13 9.46
N ASN A 6 19.69 26.57 8.68
CA ASN A 6 19.63 26.53 7.22
C ASN A 6 18.26 26.05 6.75
N ILE A 7 17.50 26.91 6.07
CA ILE A 7 16.18 26.63 5.49
C ILE A 7 16.24 25.36 4.61
N ILE A 8 17.36 25.19 3.90
CA ILE A 8 17.69 24.04 3.06
C ILE A 8 17.61 22.71 3.84
N LEU A 9 18.02 22.67 5.10
CA LEU A 9 17.96 21.44 5.93
C LEU A 9 16.54 21.11 6.42
N SER A 10 15.60 22.04 6.27
CA SER A 10 14.20 21.86 6.68
C SER A 10 13.28 21.60 5.49
N MET A 11 13.79 21.71 4.27
CA MET A 11 13.07 21.36 3.04
C MET A 11 13.10 19.85 2.82
N ASP A 12 12.08 19.36 2.14
CA ASP A 12 11.99 17.96 1.76
C ASP A 12 13.22 17.57 0.90
N SER A 13 13.94 16.53 1.34
CA SER A 13 15.12 16.01 0.67
C SER A 13 14.80 15.47 -0.74
N HIS A 14 13.55 15.06 -0.99
CA HIS A 14 13.08 14.62 -2.29
C HIS A 14 12.95 15.75 -3.31
N LEU A 15 12.93 17.01 -2.90
CA LEU A 15 12.93 18.14 -3.83
C LEU A 15 14.27 18.28 -4.57
N GLN A 16 15.35 17.60 -4.13
CA GLN A 16 16.66 17.54 -4.80
C GLN A 16 17.25 18.92 -5.16
N GLY A 17 16.88 19.98 -4.43
CA GLY A 17 17.32 21.35 -4.73
C GLY A 17 16.58 22.03 -5.89
N ASN A 18 15.47 21.47 -6.39
CA ASN A 18 14.66 22.03 -7.48
C ASN A 18 13.73 23.18 -7.02
N PHE A 19 14.23 24.07 -6.18
CA PHE A 19 13.51 25.23 -5.66
C PHE A 19 14.42 26.45 -5.60
N SER A 20 13.87 27.64 -5.81
CA SER A 20 14.60 28.87 -5.53
C SER A 20 14.72 29.06 -4.02
N THR A 21 15.85 29.62 -3.56
CA THR A 21 16.08 29.93 -2.14
C THR A 21 15.06 30.95 -1.64
N GLU A 22 14.66 31.88 -2.50
CA GLU A 22 13.66 32.91 -2.23
C GLU A 22 12.27 32.27 -2.04
N GLU A 23 11.86 31.40 -2.97
CA GLU A 23 10.59 30.66 -2.87
C GLU A 23 10.53 29.78 -1.60
N ALA A 24 11.62 29.06 -1.32
CA ALA A 24 11.73 28.22 -0.13
C ALA A 24 11.66 29.05 1.17
N THR A 25 12.21 30.26 1.18
CA THR A 25 12.12 31.17 2.33
C THR A 25 10.67 31.61 2.56
N VAL A 26 9.95 31.98 1.50
CA VAL A 26 8.52 32.38 1.60
C VAL A 26 7.66 31.23 2.13
N ILE A 27 7.84 30.01 1.62
CA ILE A 27 7.09 28.83 2.08
C ILE A 27 7.42 28.51 3.54
N PHE A 28 8.70 28.56 3.91
CA PHE A 28 9.14 28.29 5.27
C PHE A 28 8.58 29.31 6.28
N ASP A 29 8.61 30.59 5.92
CA ASP A 29 8.05 31.67 6.76
C ASP A 29 6.52 31.52 6.89
N LEU A 30 5.83 31.20 5.79
CA LEU A 30 4.39 30.96 5.81
C LEU A 30 4.02 29.75 6.70
N ALA A 31 4.75 28.64 6.59
CA ALA A 31 4.56 27.48 7.45
C ALA A 31 4.81 27.80 8.94
N SER A 32 5.85 28.58 9.23
CA SER A 32 6.15 29.06 10.59
C SER A 32 5.00 29.91 11.15
N GLN A 33 4.41 30.79 10.35
CA GLN A 33 3.24 31.59 10.74
C GLN A 33 1.99 30.74 10.96
N CYS A 34 1.77 29.71 10.14
CA CYS A 34 0.64 28.78 10.31
C CYS A 34 0.75 27.96 11.60
N LEU A 35 1.97 27.67 12.04
CA LEU A 35 2.26 26.88 13.25
C LEU A 35 2.30 27.72 14.53
N GLN A 36 1.97 29.01 14.48
CA GLN A 36 1.96 29.86 15.68
C GLN A 36 0.96 29.35 16.73
N TYR A 37 1.37 29.43 17.99
CA TYR A 37 0.56 28.98 19.12
C TYR A 37 -0.71 29.82 19.24
N GLU A 38 -0.60 31.14 19.11
CA GLU A 38 -1.74 32.05 19.17
C GLU A 38 -2.52 32.08 17.84
N PRO A 39 -3.83 31.81 17.82
CA PRO A 39 -4.63 31.81 16.59
C PRO A 39 -4.66 33.16 15.87
N ARG A 40 -4.42 34.27 16.58
CA ARG A 40 -4.43 35.63 16.02
C ARG A 40 -3.18 35.95 15.21
N GLU A 41 -2.10 35.22 15.45
CA GLU A 41 -0.82 35.37 14.74
C GLU A 41 -0.76 34.49 13.48
N ARG A 42 -1.75 33.61 13.29
CA ARG A 42 -1.84 32.77 12.09
C ARG A 42 -2.41 33.58 10.92
N PRO A 43 -1.93 33.34 9.70
CA PRO A 43 -2.47 33.99 8.51
C PRO A 43 -3.91 33.53 8.28
N ASN A 44 -4.75 34.42 7.74
CA ASN A 44 -6.08 34.04 7.30
C ASN A 44 -6.00 33.33 5.94
N THR A 45 -7.08 32.63 5.57
CA THR A 45 -7.11 31.84 4.33
C THR A 45 -6.88 32.68 3.07
N LYS A 46 -7.29 33.95 3.06
CA LYS A 46 -7.09 34.84 1.90
C LYS A 46 -5.63 35.21 1.73
N ASP A 47 -4.94 35.54 2.82
CA ASP A 47 -3.52 35.85 2.82
C ASP A 47 -2.71 34.63 2.41
N LEU A 48 -3.07 33.45 2.93
CA LEU A 48 -2.43 32.18 2.59
C LEU A 48 -2.55 31.87 1.09
N VAL A 49 -3.75 32.01 0.52
CA VAL A 49 -3.97 31.81 -0.93
C VAL A 49 -3.22 32.85 -1.74
N ALA A 50 -3.22 34.12 -1.33
CA ALA A 50 -2.51 35.18 -2.04
C ALA A 50 -0.98 34.95 -2.06
N THR A 51 -0.40 34.50 -0.95
CA THR A 51 1.03 34.16 -0.87
C THR A 51 1.36 32.94 -1.73
N LEU A 52 0.55 31.88 -1.67
CA LEU A 52 0.78 30.67 -2.47
C LEU A 52 0.60 30.91 -3.98
N ALA A 53 -0.39 31.71 -4.37
CA ALA A 53 -0.62 32.05 -5.78
C ALA A 53 0.56 32.81 -6.42
N GLN A 54 1.34 33.57 -5.65
CA GLN A 54 2.55 34.24 -6.14
C GLN A 54 3.72 33.28 -6.39
N LEU A 55 3.69 32.11 -5.74
CA LEU A 55 4.71 31.06 -5.88
C LEU A 55 4.37 30.07 -7.01
N GLU A 56 3.15 30.14 -7.54
CA GLU A 56 2.66 29.31 -8.64
C GLU A 56 3.22 29.79 -10.00
N ASN A 57 4.55 29.78 -10.15
CA ASN A 57 5.23 30.27 -11.36
C ASN A 57 5.59 29.17 -12.38
N LYS A 58 5.20 27.91 -12.15
CA LYS A 58 5.48 26.81 -13.08
C LYS A 58 4.17 26.24 -13.64
N LEU A 59 4.15 26.10 -14.96
CA LEU A 59 3.14 25.36 -15.71
C LEU A 59 2.77 24.09 -14.97
N ASP A 60 1.48 23.78 -14.94
CA ASP A 60 0.89 22.61 -14.32
C ASP A 60 1.58 21.34 -14.86
N VAL A 61 2.65 20.92 -14.19
CA VAL A 61 3.44 19.75 -14.55
C VAL A 61 2.78 18.58 -13.83
N PRO A 62 2.24 17.59 -14.56
CA PRO A 62 1.62 16.44 -13.93
C PRO A 62 2.55 15.79 -12.89
N SER A 63 1.99 15.39 -11.75
CA SER A 63 2.75 14.90 -10.59
C SER A 63 3.75 13.78 -10.93
N TYR A 64 3.41 12.89 -11.87
CA TYR A 64 4.30 11.82 -12.33
C TYR A 64 5.60 12.37 -12.96
N VAL A 65 5.54 13.49 -13.69
CA VAL A 65 6.73 14.15 -14.27
C VAL A 65 7.57 14.78 -13.16
N MET A 66 6.94 15.44 -12.19
CA MET A 66 7.65 16.04 -11.06
C MET A 66 8.36 15.01 -10.19
N GLN A 67 7.74 13.84 -9.99
CA GLN A 67 8.32 12.76 -9.19
C GLN A 67 9.31 11.88 -9.96
N GLY A 68 9.63 12.22 -11.22
CA GLY A 68 10.52 11.42 -12.06
C GLY A 68 9.99 10.01 -12.32
N ILE A 69 8.68 9.80 -12.13
CA ILE A 69 8.01 8.54 -12.39
C ILE A 69 7.86 8.45 -13.91
N PRO A 70 8.41 7.40 -14.56
CA PRO A 70 8.16 7.19 -15.98
C PRO A 70 6.64 7.20 -16.20
N LYS A 71 6.15 7.86 -17.26
CA LYS A 71 4.77 7.60 -17.71
C LYS A 71 4.64 6.09 -17.79
N HIS A 72 3.71 5.52 -17.02
CA HIS A 72 3.14 4.25 -17.40
C HIS A 72 2.50 4.53 -18.76
N GLU A 73 3.21 4.22 -19.84
CA GLU A 73 2.58 4.08 -21.14
C GLU A 73 1.37 3.20 -20.90
N GLU A 74 0.21 3.65 -21.38
CA GLU A 74 -1.04 2.88 -21.42
C GLU A 74 -0.71 1.41 -21.52
N ALA A 75 -1.09 0.66 -20.47
CA ALA A 75 -0.71 -0.74 -20.32
C ALA A 75 -0.88 -1.42 -21.68
N PRO A 76 0.19 -1.99 -22.27
CA PRO A 76 0.10 -2.57 -23.59
C PRO A 76 -1.04 -3.59 -23.58
N PRO A 77 -1.88 -3.61 -24.63
CA PRO A 77 -3.07 -4.43 -24.62
C PRO A 77 -2.63 -5.88 -24.51
N THR A 78 -3.13 -6.53 -23.46
CA THR A 78 -2.95 -7.95 -23.09
C THR A 78 -1.55 -8.40 -22.63
N PRO A 79 -1.48 -9.17 -21.52
CA PRO A 79 -0.26 -9.88 -21.16
C PRO A 79 0.16 -10.79 -22.32
N ARG A 80 1.41 -10.65 -22.79
CA ARG A 80 1.97 -11.49 -23.87
C ARG A 80 2.18 -12.95 -23.46
N HIS A 81 1.98 -13.26 -22.18
CA HIS A 81 2.17 -14.57 -21.58
C HIS A 81 0.88 -15.03 -20.88
N PRO A 82 0.58 -16.33 -20.89
CA PRO A 82 -0.58 -16.86 -20.15
C PRO A 82 -0.45 -16.48 -18.67
N LEU A 83 -1.52 -15.89 -18.12
CA LEU A 83 -1.58 -15.53 -16.71
C LEU A 83 -1.40 -16.77 -15.84
N SER A 84 -0.86 -16.57 -14.63
CA SER A 84 -0.82 -17.61 -13.60
C SER A 84 -2.25 -18.06 -13.23
N PRO A 85 -2.41 -19.21 -12.53
CA PRO A 85 -3.73 -19.60 -12.02
C PRO A 85 -4.38 -18.51 -11.17
N LEU A 86 -3.60 -17.79 -10.36
CA LEU A 86 -4.08 -16.65 -9.58
C LEU A 86 -4.48 -15.47 -10.48
N GLY A 87 -3.65 -15.13 -11.47
CA GLY A 87 -3.96 -14.04 -12.40
C GLY A 87 -5.23 -14.29 -13.21
N ASN A 88 -5.47 -15.53 -13.65
CA ASN A 88 -6.74 -15.90 -14.32
C ASN A 88 -7.93 -15.82 -13.37
N ALA A 89 -7.78 -16.28 -12.12
CA ALA A 89 -8.85 -16.18 -11.15
C ALA A 89 -9.21 -14.71 -10.85
N CYS A 90 -8.19 -13.84 -10.73
CA CYS A 90 -8.36 -12.41 -10.49
C CYS A 90 -8.98 -11.67 -11.70
N SER A 91 -8.57 -11.99 -12.94
CA SER A 91 -9.14 -11.36 -14.13
C SER A 91 -10.63 -11.66 -14.32
N HIS A 92 -11.07 -12.85 -13.88
CA HIS A 92 -12.47 -13.26 -13.90
C HIS A 92 -13.22 -12.94 -12.59
N MET A 93 -12.55 -12.34 -11.61
CA MET A 93 -13.09 -12.11 -10.26
C MET A 93 -13.66 -13.38 -9.60
N ASP A 94 -13.07 -14.54 -9.89
CA ASP A 94 -13.47 -15.81 -9.29
C ASP A 94 -12.91 -15.90 -7.86
N LEU A 95 -13.66 -15.33 -6.91
CA LEU A 95 -13.30 -15.32 -5.50
C LEU A 95 -13.12 -16.74 -4.93
N THR A 96 -13.82 -17.74 -5.48
CA THR A 96 -13.70 -19.13 -5.01
C THR A 96 -12.37 -19.74 -5.43
N ALA A 97 -11.95 -19.51 -6.68
CA ALA A 97 -10.64 -19.93 -7.15
C ALA A 97 -9.51 -19.19 -6.41
N ILE A 98 -9.64 -17.88 -6.20
CA ILE A 98 -8.68 -17.08 -5.42
C ILE A 98 -8.56 -17.65 -4.00
N HIS A 99 -9.69 -17.96 -3.34
CA HIS A 99 -9.70 -18.57 -2.02
C HIS A 99 -8.90 -19.87 -1.96
N GLN A 100 -9.15 -20.80 -2.89
CA GLN A 100 -8.43 -22.07 -2.94
C GLN A 100 -6.92 -21.87 -3.10
N ILE A 101 -6.52 -20.95 -3.99
CA ILE A 101 -5.11 -20.63 -4.21
C ILE A 101 -4.47 -20.06 -2.94
N LEU A 102 -5.12 -19.12 -2.25
CA LEU A 102 -4.60 -18.53 -1.01
C LEU A 102 -4.54 -19.53 0.16
N VAL A 103 -5.43 -20.53 0.20
CA VAL A 103 -5.35 -21.64 1.16
C VAL A 103 -4.12 -22.52 0.85
N MET A 104 -3.86 -22.81 -0.42
CA MET A 104 -2.74 -23.66 -0.85
C MET A 104 -1.37 -22.99 -0.76
N ALA A 105 -1.30 -21.66 -0.92
CA ALA A 105 -0.05 -20.89 -0.85
C ALA A 105 0.56 -20.84 0.56
N HIS A 106 -0.20 -21.24 1.60
CA HIS A 106 0.22 -21.18 3.01
C HIS A 106 0.81 -19.82 3.39
N TYR A 107 2.00 -19.78 3.98
CA TYR A 107 2.74 -18.56 4.35
C TYR A 107 4.08 -18.51 3.60
N MET A 108 4.16 -19.13 2.42
CA MET A 108 5.43 -19.32 1.69
C MET A 108 6.06 -18.00 1.22
N ASP A 109 5.26 -16.95 1.12
CA ASP A 109 5.69 -15.61 0.71
C ASP A 109 5.89 -14.64 1.89
N ASP A 110 5.61 -15.07 3.12
CA ASP A 110 6.04 -14.33 4.29
C ASP A 110 7.54 -14.59 4.44
N GLU A 111 8.39 -13.59 4.13
CA GLU A 111 9.80 -13.61 4.53
C GLU A 111 9.86 -13.65 6.07
N VAL A 112 9.78 -14.84 6.63
CA VAL A 112 10.05 -15.04 8.05
C VAL A 112 11.56 -14.88 8.20
N THR A 113 12.01 -13.67 8.50
CA THR A 113 13.32 -13.43 9.09
C THR A 113 13.37 -14.20 10.40
N ASN A 114 13.94 -15.40 10.29
CA ASN A 114 14.05 -16.40 11.33
C ASN A 114 15.11 -15.98 12.36
N GLU A 115 14.98 -14.80 12.96
CA GLU A 115 15.69 -14.42 14.18
C GLU A 115 14.68 -14.42 15.32
N PHE A 116 14.35 -15.65 15.69
CA PHE A 116 13.52 -15.96 16.83
C PHE A 116 14.32 -15.67 18.11
N SER A 117 14.19 -14.45 18.63
CA SER A 117 14.88 -14.00 19.84
C SER A 117 13.99 -14.19 21.06
N PHE A 118 14.62 -14.36 22.22
CA PHE A 118 14.08 -14.70 23.55
C PHE A 118 12.76 -13.99 23.99
N HIS A 119 12.31 -12.97 23.28
CA HIS A 119 11.03 -12.27 23.43
C HIS A 119 9.78 -13.07 22.97
N GLU A 120 9.96 -14.21 22.28
CA GLU A 120 8.86 -15.08 21.82
C GLU A 120 7.98 -15.72 22.90
N TRP A 121 8.42 -15.72 24.16
CA TRP A 121 7.73 -16.46 25.21
C TRP A 121 6.68 -15.65 25.98
N THR A 122 6.32 -14.46 25.50
CA THR A 122 5.26 -13.67 26.14
C THR A 122 3.87 -14.26 25.85
N GLN A 123 2.95 -14.13 26.81
CA GLN A 123 1.56 -14.57 26.63
C GLN A 123 0.91 -13.88 25.43
N GLN A 124 1.22 -12.60 25.21
CA GLN A 124 0.74 -11.80 24.08
C GLN A 124 1.13 -12.39 22.72
N MET A 125 2.38 -12.87 22.56
CA MET A 125 2.82 -13.53 21.33
C MET A 125 2.05 -14.84 21.08
N ARG A 126 1.85 -15.64 22.13
CA ARG A 126 1.05 -16.89 22.02
C ARG A 126 -0.38 -16.59 21.60
N ASP A 127 -1.03 -15.62 22.24
CA ASP A 127 -2.41 -15.25 21.95
C ASP A 127 -2.56 -14.70 20.51
N MET A 128 -1.59 -13.92 20.04
CA MET A 128 -1.51 -13.46 18.65
C MET A 128 -1.43 -14.65 17.68
N LEU A 129 -0.49 -15.57 17.87
CA LEU A 129 -0.29 -16.71 16.97
C LEU A 129 -1.50 -17.65 16.96
N GLU A 130 -2.16 -17.83 18.10
CA GLU A 130 -3.42 -18.57 18.20
C GLU A 130 -4.58 -17.83 17.49
N ALA A 131 -4.63 -16.49 17.54
CA ALA A 131 -5.60 -15.72 16.76
C ALA A 131 -5.41 -15.93 15.25
N ARG A 132 -4.16 -15.89 14.77
CA ARG A 132 -3.84 -16.20 13.36
C ARG A 132 -4.30 -17.60 12.97
N LYS A 133 -3.99 -18.61 13.80
CA LYS A 133 -4.36 -20.01 13.56
C LYS A 133 -5.88 -20.21 13.53
N ARG A 134 -6.62 -19.59 14.44
CA ARG A 134 -8.10 -19.57 14.40
C ARG A 134 -8.62 -18.91 13.12
N GLY A 135 -8.00 -17.81 12.71
CA GLY A 135 -8.30 -17.12 11.45
C GLY A 135 -8.11 -18.03 10.25
N ASP A 136 -7.01 -18.78 10.19
CA ASP A 136 -6.73 -19.72 9.09
C ASP A 136 -7.71 -20.88 9.00
N ILE A 137 -8.15 -21.40 10.15
CA ILE A 137 -9.19 -22.44 10.21
C ILE A 137 -10.50 -21.87 9.68
N ALA A 138 -10.95 -20.73 10.22
CA ALA A 138 -12.18 -20.08 9.77
C ALA A 138 -12.13 -19.70 8.28
N PHE A 139 -10.98 -19.22 7.79
CA PHE A 139 -10.76 -18.90 6.39
C PHE A 139 -10.91 -20.14 5.51
N ARG A 140 -10.28 -21.26 5.88
CA ARG A 140 -10.39 -22.55 5.16
C ARG A 140 -11.83 -23.05 5.12
N ASP A 141 -12.53 -22.94 6.25
CA ASP A 141 -13.93 -23.37 6.41
C ASP A 141 -14.94 -22.37 5.81
N LYS A 142 -14.44 -21.30 5.16
CA LYS A 142 -15.23 -20.25 4.50
C LYS A 142 -16.15 -19.48 5.46
N VAL A 143 -15.80 -19.44 6.75
CA VAL A 143 -16.46 -18.61 7.76
C VAL A 143 -15.79 -17.24 7.79
N PHE A 144 -16.03 -16.45 6.73
CA PHE A 144 -15.24 -15.25 6.44
C PHE A 144 -15.34 -14.16 7.50
N VAL A 145 -16.51 -13.95 8.12
CA VAL A 145 -16.70 -12.97 9.20
C VAL A 145 -15.80 -13.30 10.40
N THR A 146 -15.83 -14.56 10.85
CA THR A 146 -14.97 -15.03 11.96
C THR A 146 -13.49 -14.99 11.59
N ALA A 147 -13.15 -15.31 10.34
CA ALA A 147 -11.78 -15.17 9.86
C ALA A 147 -11.29 -13.72 9.94
N THR A 148 -12.11 -12.76 9.49
CA THR A 148 -11.82 -11.32 9.59
C THR A 148 -11.59 -10.86 11.02
N GLU A 149 -12.44 -11.28 11.97
CA GLU A 149 -12.27 -10.95 13.38
C GLU A 149 -10.94 -11.50 13.94
N CYS A 150 -10.63 -12.76 13.65
CA CYS A 150 -9.40 -13.40 14.12
C CYS A 150 -8.15 -12.76 13.52
N TYR A 151 -8.15 -12.46 12.22
CA TYR A 151 -7.04 -11.74 11.57
C TYR A 151 -6.91 -10.30 12.08
N SER A 152 -8.02 -9.64 12.43
CA SER A 152 -7.97 -8.32 13.05
C SER A 152 -7.37 -8.35 14.45
N GLN A 153 -7.69 -9.37 15.24
CA GLN A 153 -7.01 -9.60 16.53
C GLN A 153 -5.50 -9.77 16.34
N PHE A 154 -5.07 -10.58 15.37
CA PHE A 154 -3.65 -10.74 15.04
C PHE A 154 -2.98 -9.39 14.69
N ILE A 155 -3.58 -8.63 13.76
CA ILE A 155 -3.04 -7.36 13.28
C ILE A 155 -2.97 -6.30 14.39
N ASN A 156 -4.02 -6.20 15.22
CA ASN A 156 -4.11 -5.17 16.27
C ASN A 156 -3.06 -5.34 17.37
N VAL A 157 -2.54 -6.54 17.60
CA VAL A 157 -1.46 -6.76 18.57
C VAL A 157 -0.14 -6.16 18.06
N GLY A 158 0.06 -6.08 16.74
CA GLY A 158 1.10 -5.26 16.11
C GLY A 158 2.56 -5.74 16.27
N THR A 159 2.81 -6.82 17.01
CA THR A 159 4.17 -7.36 17.23
C THR A 159 4.74 -8.08 16.01
N MET A 160 3.90 -8.66 15.15
CA MET A 160 4.29 -9.35 13.93
C MET A 160 3.40 -8.88 12.77
N VAL A 161 4.01 -8.68 11.61
CA VAL A 161 3.34 -8.22 10.41
C VAL A 161 3.42 -9.33 9.37
N SER A 162 2.29 -9.66 8.75
CA SER A 162 2.19 -10.75 7.77
C SER A 162 1.43 -10.26 6.53
N PRO A 163 2.07 -10.18 5.35
CA PRO A 163 1.38 -9.80 4.13
C PRO A 163 0.31 -10.84 3.75
N THR A 164 0.54 -12.12 4.03
CA THR A 164 -0.47 -13.18 3.84
C THR A 164 -1.73 -12.96 4.67
N VAL A 165 -1.62 -12.54 5.93
CA VAL A 165 -2.80 -12.25 6.77
C VAL A 165 -3.63 -11.12 6.16
N TYR A 166 -2.99 -10.05 5.69
CA TYR A 166 -3.69 -8.96 5.01
C TYR A 166 -4.37 -9.43 3.72
N ALA A 167 -3.70 -10.21 2.86
CA ALA A 167 -4.32 -10.72 1.63
C ALA A 167 -5.52 -11.64 1.92
N ARG A 168 -5.44 -12.51 2.93
CA ARG A 168 -6.57 -13.37 3.32
C ARG A 168 -7.74 -12.57 3.90
N ARG A 169 -7.46 -11.60 4.78
CA ARG A 169 -8.50 -10.72 5.33
C ARG A 169 -9.14 -9.83 4.26
N SER A 170 -8.36 -9.36 3.29
CA SER A 170 -8.85 -8.68 2.08
C SER A 170 -9.87 -9.56 1.34
N LEU A 171 -9.53 -10.83 1.09
CA LEU A 171 -10.48 -11.75 0.43
C LEU A 171 -11.73 -11.99 1.28
N CYS A 172 -11.61 -12.09 2.61
CA CYS A 172 -12.79 -12.20 3.49
C CYS A 172 -13.72 -11.00 3.32
N HIS A 173 -13.18 -9.78 3.30
CA HIS A 173 -13.96 -8.56 3.07
C HIS A 173 -14.63 -8.59 1.68
N LEU A 174 -13.91 -9.01 0.64
CA LEU A 174 -14.47 -9.15 -0.70
C LEU A 174 -15.58 -10.21 -0.76
N MET A 175 -15.46 -11.32 -0.02
CA MET A 175 -16.51 -12.34 0.10
C MET A 175 -17.73 -11.87 0.87
N CYS A 176 -17.57 -10.86 1.73
CA CYS A 176 -18.64 -10.23 2.50
C CYS A 176 -19.16 -8.93 1.86
N ASP A 177 -18.85 -8.68 0.58
CA ASP A 177 -19.22 -7.47 -0.17
C ASP A 177 -18.82 -6.14 0.49
N GLN A 178 -17.61 -6.12 1.07
CA GLN A 178 -16.94 -4.94 1.62
C GLN A 178 -15.67 -4.60 0.82
N PRO A 179 -15.80 -4.14 -0.44
CA PRO A 179 -14.65 -3.98 -1.33
C PRO A 179 -13.69 -2.87 -0.91
N ASP A 180 -14.15 -1.79 -0.26
CA ASP A 180 -13.28 -0.75 0.30
C ASP A 180 -12.35 -1.31 1.39
N ASP A 181 -12.89 -2.14 2.29
CA ASP A 181 -12.12 -2.81 3.34
C ASP A 181 -11.12 -3.79 2.72
N GLY A 182 -11.57 -4.53 1.70
CA GLY A 182 -10.73 -5.42 0.91
C GLY A 182 -9.56 -4.71 0.25
N LEU A 183 -9.80 -3.54 -0.36
CA LEU A 183 -8.78 -2.74 -1.01
C LEU A 183 -7.73 -2.23 -0.02
N ARG A 184 -8.16 -1.69 1.14
CA ARG A 184 -7.22 -1.21 2.16
C ARG A 184 -6.28 -2.30 2.66
N ASP A 185 -6.80 -3.51 2.89
CA ASP A 185 -5.95 -4.64 3.28
C ASP A 185 -4.99 -5.06 2.17
N ALA A 186 -5.43 -5.06 0.90
CA ALA A 186 -4.57 -5.38 -0.23
C ALA A 186 -3.44 -4.35 -0.43
N MET A 187 -3.71 -3.06 -0.20
CA MET A 187 -2.70 -2.00 -0.18
C MET A 187 -1.72 -2.19 1.00
N GLN A 188 -2.23 -2.55 2.18
CA GLN A 188 -1.38 -2.80 3.33
C GLN A 188 -0.46 -4.01 3.12
N ALA A 189 -0.94 -5.06 2.45
CA ALA A 189 -0.11 -6.19 2.05
C ALA A 189 1.05 -5.76 1.12
N GLN A 190 0.80 -4.85 0.18
CA GLN A 190 1.83 -4.27 -0.69
C GLN A 190 2.83 -3.42 0.10
N CYS A 191 2.37 -2.62 1.07
CA CYS A 191 3.28 -1.84 1.93
C CYS A 191 4.25 -2.73 2.70
N VAL A 192 3.81 -3.93 3.11
CA VAL A 192 4.63 -4.91 3.82
C VAL A 192 5.59 -5.63 2.88
N CYS A 193 5.13 -6.00 1.67
CA CYS A 193 5.97 -6.66 0.68
C CYS A 193 5.77 -6.03 -0.72
N PRO A 194 6.56 -5.00 -1.09
CA PRO A 194 6.35 -4.23 -2.31
C PRO A 194 6.51 -5.00 -3.62
N ASP A 195 7.30 -6.07 -3.63
CA ASP A 195 7.51 -6.94 -4.81
C ASP A 195 6.58 -8.18 -4.81
N TRP A 196 5.54 -8.22 -3.96
CA TRP A 196 4.63 -9.39 -3.86
C TRP A 196 3.42 -9.28 -4.80
N SER A 197 3.44 -10.08 -5.87
CA SER A 197 2.40 -10.08 -6.90
C SER A 197 0.97 -10.31 -6.38
N THR A 198 0.80 -11.16 -5.36
CA THR A 198 -0.51 -11.43 -4.76
C THR A 198 -1.19 -10.17 -4.21
N ALA A 199 -0.43 -9.23 -3.64
CA ALA A 199 -1.00 -7.98 -3.14
C ALA A 199 -1.66 -7.17 -4.27
N PHE A 200 -0.98 -7.04 -5.41
CA PHE A 200 -1.49 -6.35 -6.59
C PHE A 200 -2.70 -7.06 -7.21
N TYR A 201 -2.67 -8.40 -7.28
CA TYR A 201 -3.83 -9.17 -7.72
C TYR A 201 -5.05 -8.96 -6.83
N MET A 202 -4.87 -8.87 -5.51
CA MET A 202 -5.97 -8.57 -4.58
C MET A 202 -6.49 -7.13 -4.76
N GLN A 203 -5.61 -6.15 -5.01
CA GLN A 203 -6.03 -4.78 -5.34
C GLN A 203 -6.85 -4.73 -6.62
N ALA A 204 -6.42 -5.46 -7.66
CA ALA A 204 -7.15 -5.54 -8.93
C ALA A 204 -8.60 -6.02 -8.74
N VAL A 205 -8.80 -7.08 -7.95
CA VAL A 205 -10.13 -7.63 -7.68
C VAL A 205 -10.98 -6.67 -6.85
N ALA A 206 -10.40 -6.01 -5.85
CA ALA A 206 -11.11 -5.04 -5.03
C ALA A 206 -11.53 -3.80 -5.85
N LEU A 207 -10.63 -3.25 -6.66
CA LEU A 207 -10.91 -2.13 -7.57
C LEU A 207 -11.96 -2.50 -8.63
N ALA A 208 -11.92 -3.73 -9.15
CA ALA A 208 -12.94 -4.21 -10.08
C ALA A 208 -14.34 -4.28 -9.43
N LYS A 209 -14.42 -4.69 -8.14
CA LYS A 209 -15.68 -4.63 -7.36
C LYS A 209 -16.15 -3.21 -7.03
N LEU A 210 -15.27 -2.21 -7.10
CA LEU A 210 -15.57 -0.79 -6.93
C LEU A 210 -15.88 -0.08 -8.26
N ASP A 211 -16.06 -0.82 -9.36
CA ASP A 211 -16.25 -0.30 -10.72
C ASP A 211 -15.07 0.57 -11.24
N MET A 212 -13.90 0.48 -10.60
CA MET A 212 -12.67 1.17 -11.01
C MET A 212 -11.88 0.31 -12.02
N HIS A 213 -12.52 0.00 -13.16
CA HIS A 213 -12.01 -0.99 -14.11
C HIS A 213 -10.62 -0.68 -14.71
N LYS A 214 -10.31 0.60 -14.91
CA LYS A 214 -8.99 1.01 -15.41
C LYS A 214 -7.89 0.68 -14.41
N ASP A 215 -8.07 1.14 -13.17
CA ASP A 215 -7.11 0.91 -12.10
C ASP A 215 -6.99 -0.59 -11.78
N ALA A 216 -8.09 -1.34 -11.87
CA ALA A 216 -8.08 -2.80 -11.75
C ALA A 216 -7.22 -3.48 -12.83
N ALA A 217 -7.35 -3.04 -14.08
CA ALA A 217 -6.55 -3.58 -15.19
C ALA A 217 -5.06 -3.24 -15.02
N ASP A 218 -4.75 -2.02 -14.59
CA ASP A 218 -3.37 -1.59 -14.30
C ASP A 218 -2.75 -2.46 -13.19
N MET A 219 -3.47 -2.69 -12.08
CA MET A 219 -3.01 -3.56 -10.99
C MET A 219 -2.82 -5.03 -11.43
N LEU A 220 -3.69 -5.53 -12.31
CA LEU A 220 -3.55 -6.89 -12.84
C LEU A 220 -2.32 -7.03 -13.74
N TYR A 221 -2.01 -5.99 -14.52
CA TYR A 221 -0.79 -5.94 -15.34
C TYR A 221 0.47 -5.90 -14.46
N GLU A 222 0.49 -5.05 -13.45
CA GLU A 222 1.62 -4.96 -12.50
C GLU A 222 1.87 -6.30 -11.79
N ALA A 223 0.80 -6.97 -11.33
CA ALA A 223 0.91 -8.27 -10.68
C ALA A 223 1.56 -9.32 -11.60
N ALA A 224 1.13 -9.39 -12.86
CA ALA A 224 1.68 -10.30 -13.85
C ALA A 224 3.15 -10.00 -14.18
N ALA A 225 3.51 -8.71 -14.29
CA ALA A 225 4.89 -8.28 -14.51
C ALA A 225 5.82 -8.67 -13.35
N LEU A 226 5.35 -8.56 -12.11
CA LEU A 226 6.09 -9.00 -10.92
C LEU A 226 6.33 -10.52 -10.90
N GLU A 227 5.33 -11.32 -11.25
CA GLU A 227 5.50 -12.78 -11.36
C GLU A 227 6.54 -13.15 -12.42
N GLU A 228 6.50 -12.50 -13.59
CA GLU A 228 7.47 -12.73 -14.65
C GLU A 228 8.90 -12.35 -14.21
N LYS A 229 9.06 -11.20 -13.56
CA LYS A 229 10.34 -10.75 -12.99
C LYS A 229 10.88 -11.77 -11.97
N ARG A 230 10.02 -12.34 -11.11
CA ARG A 230 10.39 -13.37 -10.12
C ARG A 230 10.83 -14.67 -10.81
N GLN A 231 10.10 -15.12 -11.83
CA GLN A 231 10.45 -16.33 -12.60
C GLN A 231 11.79 -16.19 -13.35
N ARG A 232 12.07 -15.02 -13.92
CA ARG A 232 13.36 -14.73 -14.58
C ARG A 232 14.53 -14.73 -13.59
N ARG A 233 14.34 -14.20 -12.38
CA ARG A 233 15.36 -14.22 -11.31
C ARG A 233 15.63 -15.64 -10.78
N GLY A 234 14.62 -16.50 -10.73
CA GLY A 234 14.78 -17.92 -10.34
C GLY A 234 15.41 -18.81 -11.42
N ARG A 235 15.52 -18.32 -12.66
CA ARG A 235 16.18 -19.00 -13.81
C ARG A 235 17.55 -18.39 -14.14
N GLY A 236 18.32 -17.99 -13.13
CA GLY A 236 19.76 -17.71 -13.31
C GLY A 236 20.53 -18.98 -13.67
N PRO A 237 21.66 -18.88 -14.39
CA PRO A 237 22.43 -20.02 -14.92
C PRO A 237 22.97 -20.96 -13.84
#